data_AF-A0A4P7UGZ9-F1
#
_entry.id   AF-A0A4P7UGZ9-F1
#
_cell.length_a   1.000
_cell.length_b   1.000
_cell.length_c   1.000
_cell.angle_alpha   90.00
_cell.angle_beta   90.00
_cell.angle_gamma   90.00
#
_symmetry.space_group_name_H-M   'P 1'
#
loop_
_entity.id
_entity.type
_entity.pdbx_description
1 polymer ?
#
loop_
_entity_poly.entity_id
_entity_poly.type
_entity_poly.pdbx_seq_one_letter_code
_entity_poly.pdbx_strand_id
1 'polypeptide(L)'
;MAQLVSDIRILDNLLALNLNVSLWSARRKMSQEDLGDAELPPEDLASLGSKRIANPENLKVFGTLKARAFNYLDRHGVRFMSGWAIPEEKAGEIVQELLNIRTEFQKEKEAFLADYDQNVQAWIEKHHQWGEIIRNSLVGPDYVRARMDFRWQLYKVAPLEQHTDNTAVLEAGLAEEVQGLGGTLFDEVAKSADDIWRRVYHGKTEVTHKALSPLRTLHAKLTGLSFVEPHVAPVTDIVQAALLRMPKKGNITGTDLLLLQGLVCLLKDSAALVGHAQKVVEGYGPAFVLDALLAGPDVIHEPDGLAGQMDNTMGGNMDDEPILPEIPVADSALPHPAIPSLGLW
;
A
#
# COMPACT_ATOMS: atom_id res chain seq x y z
N MET A 1 4.96 -21.66 -8.74
CA MET A 1 4.33 -20.70 -7.80
C MET A 1 2.87 -20.57 -8.21
N ALA A 2 1.92 -20.63 -7.27
CA ALA A 2 0.52 -20.40 -7.58
C ALA A 2 0.37 -18.96 -8.10
N GLN A 3 -0.19 -18.79 -9.30
CA GLN A 3 -0.40 -17.48 -9.89
C GLN A 3 -1.65 -16.87 -9.25
N LEU A 4 -1.51 -15.70 -8.62
CA LEU A 4 -2.62 -14.93 -8.08
C LEU A 4 -3.41 -14.35 -9.25
N VAL A 5 -4.46 -15.04 -9.68
CA VAL A 5 -5.31 -14.61 -10.79
C VAL A 5 -6.70 -14.34 -10.26
N SER A 6 -7.09 -13.07 -10.31
CA SER A 6 -8.45 -12.64 -10.02
C SER A 6 -9.37 -12.92 -11.21
N ASP A 7 -10.58 -13.40 -10.93
CA ASP A 7 -11.58 -13.72 -11.94
C ASP A 7 -12.31 -12.44 -12.41
N ILE A 8 -12.59 -12.30 -13.71
CA ILE A 8 -13.32 -11.16 -14.26
C ILE A 8 -14.68 -10.92 -13.57
N ARG A 9 -15.31 -11.98 -13.03
CA ARG A 9 -16.60 -11.93 -12.32
C ARG A 9 -16.56 -11.11 -11.03
N ILE A 10 -15.39 -10.78 -10.48
CA ILE A 10 -15.30 -9.93 -9.29
C ILE A 10 -15.83 -8.51 -9.54
N LEU A 11 -15.88 -8.07 -10.80
CA LEU A 11 -16.47 -6.79 -11.21
C LEU A 11 -17.94 -6.66 -10.79
N ASP A 12 -18.66 -7.77 -10.60
CA ASP A 12 -20.05 -7.75 -10.17
C ASP A 12 -20.23 -7.24 -8.73
N ASN A 13 -19.19 -7.38 -7.90
CA ASN A 13 -19.20 -7.03 -6.47
C ASN A 13 -18.39 -5.76 -6.16
N LEU A 14 -18.00 -5.02 -7.20
CA LEU A 14 -16.95 -4.02 -7.11
C LEU A 14 -17.33 -2.76 -7.89
N LEU A 15 -17.04 -1.61 -7.30
CA LEU A 15 -17.24 -0.31 -7.94
C LEU A 15 -15.89 0.38 -8.11
N ALA A 16 -15.69 1.00 -9.26
CA ALA A 16 -14.53 1.84 -9.51
C ALA A 16 -14.82 3.27 -9.03
N LEU A 17 -13.93 3.77 -8.19
CA LEU A 17 -13.98 5.10 -7.61
C LEU A 17 -12.76 5.90 -8.07
N ASN A 18 -12.97 7.01 -8.74
CA ASN A 18 -11.92 7.96 -9.09
C ASN A 18 -12.10 9.24 -8.27
N LEU A 19 -11.12 9.56 -7.42
CA LEU A 19 -11.11 10.78 -6.60
C LEU A 19 -10.18 11.82 -7.23
N ASN A 20 -10.73 12.99 -7.57
CA ASN A 20 -9.98 14.12 -8.08
C ASN A 20 -10.03 15.30 -7.09
N VAL A 21 -8.87 15.62 -6.52
CA VAL A 21 -8.69 16.77 -5.62
C VAL A 21 -7.63 17.69 -6.19
N SER A 22 -8.08 18.85 -6.69
CA SER A 22 -7.24 19.93 -7.19
C SER A 22 -6.96 20.94 -6.08
N LEU A 23 -5.68 21.27 -5.90
CA LEU A 23 -5.22 22.23 -4.91
C LEU A 23 -4.45 23.35 -5.60
N TRP A 24 -4.75 24.61 -5.24
CA TRP A 24 -3.92 25.73 -5.65
C TRP A 24 -2.64 25.74 -4.81
N SER A 25 -1.47 25.85 -5.47
CA SER A 25 -0.17 25.69 -4.83
C SER A 25 0.45 26.98 -4.29
N ALA A 26 -0.23 28.12 -4.46
CA ALA A 26 0.31 29.47 -4.20
C ALA A 26 1.66 29.76 -4.90
N ARG A 27 1.97 29.06 -6.00
CA ARG A 27 3.21 29.22 -6.75
C ARG A 27 2.97 29.82 -8.13
N ARG A 28 3.91 30.66 -8.57
CA ARG A 28 3.99 31.22 -9.93
C ARG A 28 5.41 31.04 -10.47
N LYS A 29 5.55 30.84 -11.78
CA LYS A 29 6.87 30.83 -12.45
C LYS A 29 7.55 32.18 -12.17
N MET A 30 8.84 32.16 -11.87
CA MET A 30 9.62 33.38 -11.78
C MET A 30 9.80 33.94 -13.19
N SER A 31 9.67 35.25 -13.36
CA SER A 31 9.81 35.95 -14.64
C SER A 31 11.12 36.73 -14.71
N GLN A 32 11.54 37.13 -15.91
CA GLN A 32 12.72 37.97 -16.09
C GLN A 32 12.56 39.33 -15.40
N GLU A 33 11.35 39.88 -15.40
CA GLU A 33 11.00 41.12 -14.70
C GLU A 33 11.27 41.04 -13.19
N ASP A 34 11.20 39.83 -12.60
CA ASP A 34 11.49 39.60 -11.18
C ASP A 34 12.99 39.64 -10.86
N LEU A 35 13.85 39.49 -11.86
CA LEU A 35 15.30 39.37 -11.70
C LEU A 35 16.06 40.64 -12.10
N GLY A 36 15.35 41.67 -12.59
CA GLY A 36 15.94 42.93 -13.03
C GLY A 36 16.90 42.72 -14.22
N ASP A 37 18.09 43.31 -14.13
CA ASP A 37 19.09 43.30 -15.22
C ASP A 37 19.95 42.01 -15.27
N ALA A 38 19.54 40.94 -14.59
CA ALA A 38 20.29 39.69 -14.63
C ALA A 38 20.20 39.01 -16.00
N GLU A 39 21.34 38.68 -16.61
CA GLU A 39 21.39 37.82 -17.80
C GLU A 39 20.86 36.43 -17.47
N LEU A 40 19.88 35.98 -18.25
CA LEU A 40 19.23 34.69 -18.04
C LEU A 40 19.83 33.62 -18.94
N PRO A 41 20.02 32.38 -18.43
CA PRO A 41 20.34 31.26 -19.28
C PRO A 41 19.19 30.97 -20.28
N PRO A 42 19.49 30.37 -21.45
CA PRO A 42 18.48 29.91 -22.39
C PRO A 42 17.42 29.00 -21.72
N GLU A 43 16.15 29.09 -22.14
CA GLU A 43 15.05 28.32 -21.51
C GLU A 43 15.21 26.80 -21.65
N ASP A 44 15.91 26.34 -22.70
CA ASP A 44 16.27 24.93 -22.91
C ASP A 44 17.44 24.48 -22.01
N LEU A 45 18.20 25.42 -21.44
CA LEU A 45 19.28 25.15 -20.50
C LEU A 45 18.81 25.19 -19.05
N ALA A 46 17.99 26.17 -18.65
CA ALA A 46 17.52 26.29 -17.27
C ALA A 46 16.21 27.09 -17.11
N SER A 47 15.38 26.68 -16.14
CA SER A 47 14.20 27.45 -15.73
C SER A 47 14.48 28.27 -14.46
N LEU A 48 13.89 29.46 -14.36
CA LEU A 48 14.00 30.36 -13.20
C LEU A 48 13.29 29.84 -11.92
N GLY A 49 12.64 28.69 -12.01
CA GLY A 49 11.91 28.11 -10.89
C GLY A 49 10.58 28.84 -10.59
N SER A 50 10.22 28.88 -9.30
CA SER A 50 8.92 29.40 -8.87
C SER A 50 9.01 30.22 -7.58
N LYS A 51 8.14 31.21 -7.45
CA LYS A 51 7.95 32.03 -6.25
C LYS A 51 6.63 31.74 -5.58
N ARG A 52 6.58 31.95 -4.26
CA ARG A 52 5.35 31.82 -3.46
C ARG A 52 4.67 33.18 -3.33
N ILE A 53 3.41 33.24 -3.74
CA ILE A 53 2.60 34.47 -3.74
C ILE A 53 1.62 34.55 -2.56
N ALA A 54 1.50 33.48 -1.78
CA ALA A 54 0.76 33.46 -0.53
C ALA A 54 1.45 32.52 0.48
N ASN A 55 1.09 32.66 1.75
CA ASN A 55 1.63 31.84 2.83
C ASN A 55 1.23 30.36 2.64
N PRO A 56 2.20 29.43 2.48
CA PRO A 56 1.91 28.00 2.31
C PRO A 56 1.22 27.37 3.53
N GLU A 57 1.39 27.94 4.72
CA GLU A 57 0.76 27.44 5.95
C GLU A 57 -0.76 27.48 5.85
N ASN A 58 -1.31 28.51 5.21
CA ASN A 58 -2.75 28.68 5.02
C ASN A 58 -3.35 27.60 4.10
N LEU A 59 -2.52 26.89 3.34
CA LEU A 59 -2.95 25.84 2.41
C LEU A 59 -2.76 24.42 2.95
N LYS A 60 -2.10 24.26 4.12
CA LYS A 60 -1.79 22.94 4.68
C LYS A 60 -3.05 22.12 4.95
N VAL A 61 -4.13 22.76 5.41
CA VAL A 61 -5.40 22.09 5.73
C VAL A 61 -5.94 21.31 4.52
N PHE A 62 -5.88 21.88 3.31
CA PHE A 62 -6.36 21.19 2.10
C PHE A 62 -5.51 19.98 1.73
N GLY A 63 -4.19 20.06 1.94
CA GLY A 63 -3.28 18.93 1.79
C GLY A 63 -3.61 17.80 2.77
N THR A 64 -3.88 18.14 4.03
CA THR A 64 -4.30 17.20 5.07
C THR A 64 -5.64 16.53 4.72
N LEU A 65 -6.64 17.29 4.25
CA LEU A 65 -7.93 16.75 3.84
C LEU A 65 -7.83 15.84 2.62
N LYS A 66 -7.01 16.21 1.64
CA LYS A 66 -6.68 15.34 0.50
C LYS A 66 -6.04 14.03 0.98
N ALA A 67 -5.02 14.11 1.82
CA ALA A 67 -4.35 12.93 2.36
C ALA A 67 -5.33 12.05 3.18
N ARG A 68 -6.23 12.65 3.96
CA ARG A 68 -7.28 11.93 4.71
C ARG A 68 -8.17 11.13 3.77
N ALA A 69 -8.64 11.72 2.68
CA ALA A 69 -9.49 11.03 1.70
C ALA A 69 -8.74 9.88 1.00
N PHE A 70 -7.51 10.11 0.56
CA PHE A 70 -6.69 9.07 -0.09
C PHE A 70 -6.41 7.91 0.87
N ASN A 71 -5.97 8.21 2.10
CA ASN A 71 -5.71 7.19 3.12
C ASN A 71 -6.95 6.41 3.50
N TYR A 72 -8.13 7.04 3.48
CA TYR A 72 -9.39 6.36 3.73
C TYR A 72 -9.69 5.37 2.59
N LEU A 73 -9.60 5.80 1.34
CA LEU A 73 -9.78 4.91 0.19
C LEU A 73 -8.75 3.76 0.15
N ASP A 74 -7.48 4.03 0.46
CA ASP A 74 -6.43 3.01 0.54
C ASP A 74 -6.69 1.94 1.64
N ARG A 75 -7.50 2.27 2.65
CA ARG A 75 -7.90 1.30 3.71
C ARG A 75 -9.10 0.46 3.33
N HIS A 76 -9.98 0.97 2.48
CA HIS A 76 -11.27 0.33 2.18
C HIS A 76 -11.36 -0.24 0.76
N GLY A 77 -10.41 0.09 -0.11
CA GLY A 77 -10.28 -0.42 -1.47
C GLY A 77 -8.85 -0.84 -1.81
N VAL A 78 -8.69 -1.25 -3.07
CA VAL A 78 -7.41 -1.61 -3.71
C VAL A 78 -7.22 -0.75 -4.95
N ARG A 79 -5.99 -0.42 -5.32
CA ARG A 79 -5.71 0.37 -6.54
C ARG A 79 -6.21 -0.38 -7.76
N PHE A 80 -6.92 0.36 -8.61
CA PHE A 80 -7.53 -0.18 -9.81
C PHE A 80 -7.63 0.92 -10.86
N MET A 81 -6.99 0.71 -12.02
CA MET A 81 -6.83 1.72 -13.07
C MET A 81 -6.32 3.06 -12.48
N SER A 82 -7.04 4.17 -12.71
CA SER A 82 -6.70 5.50 -12.22
C SER A 82 -7.25 5.83 -10.82
N GLY A 83 -7.81 4.85 -10.11
CA GLY A 83 -8.51 5.07 -8.85
C GLY A 83 -8.45 3.86 -7.92
N TRP A 84 -9.59 3.56 -7.32
CA TRP A 84 -9.77 2.45 -6.38
C TRP A 84 -10.91 1.56 -6.82
N ALA A 85 -10.70 0.28 -6.67
CA ALA A 85 -11.74 -0.73 -6.61
C ALA A 85 -12.23 -0.84 -5.17
N ILE A 86 -13.51 -0.59 -4.94
CA ILE A 86 -14.15 -0.70 -3.62
C ILE A 86 -15.26 -1.76 -3.62
N PRO A 87 -15.51 -2.45 -2.50
CA PRO A 87 -16.63 -3.37 -2.38
C PRO A 87 -17.96 -2.64 -2.55
N GLU A 88 -18.86 -3.16 -3.38
CA GLU A 88 -20.17 -2.55 -3.65
C GLU A 88 -20.98 -2.35 -2.36
N GLU A 89 -20.96 -3.34 -1.46
CA GLU A 89 -21.65 -3.30 -0.16
C GLU A 89 -21.17 -2.16 0.76
N LYS A 90 -19.90 -1.75 0.64
CA LYS A 90 -19.30 -0.68 1.47
C LYS A 90 -19.40 0.70 0.83
N ALA A 91 -19.91 0.80 -0.40
CA ALA A 91 -19.91 2.04 -1.16
C ALA A 91 -20.65 3.18 -0.45
N GLY A 92 -21.77 2.87 0.21
CA GLY A 92 -22.55 3.87 0.97
C GLY A 92 -21.75 4.50 2.12
N GLU A 93 -21.06 3.68 2.92
CA GLU A 93 -20.19 4.15 4.01
C GLU A 93 -19.05 5.01 3.44
N ILE A 94 -18.41 4.53 2.37
CA ILE A 94 -17.25 5.21 1.78
C ILE A 94 -17.63 6.58 1.21
N VAL A 95 -18.74 6.64 0.48
CA VAL A 95 -19.26 7.90 -0.08
C VAL A 95 -19.65 8.87 1.03
N GLN A 96 -20.21 8.39 2.14
CA GLN A 96 -20.56 9.24 3.27
C GLN A 96 -19.31 9.88 3.90
N GLU A 97 -18.21 9.15 4.05
CA GLU A 97 -16.98 9.74 4.57
C GLU A 97 -16.34 10.74 3.57
N LEU A 98 -16.38 10.45 2.27
CA LEU A 98 -15.95 11.42 1.26
C LEU A 98 -16.81 12.69 1.26
N LEU A 99 -18.12 12.57 1.51
CA LEU A 99 -19.02 13.72 1.70
C LEU A 99 -18.63 14.56 2.92
N ASN A 100 -18.30 13.92 4.05
CA ASN A 100 -17.86 14.61 5.26
C ASN A 100 -16.58 15.41 4.98
N ILE A 101 -15.58 14.77 4.35
CA ILE A 101 -14.30 15.42 4.01
C ILE A 101 -14.51 16.55 3.00
N ARG A 102 -15.35 16.37 1.98
CA ARG A 102 -15.68 17.41 1.00
C ARG A 102 -16.35 18.62 1.66
N THR A 103 -17.24 18.37 2.62
CA THR A 103 -17.93 19.44 3.36
C THR A 103 -16.94 20.27 4.17
N GLU A 104 -16.00 19.61 4.87
CA GLU A 104 -14.91 20.26 5.58
C GLU A 104 -14.01 21.06 4.62
N PHE A 105 -13.65 20.46 3.47
CA PHE A 105 -12.87 21.13 2.43
C PHE A 105 -13.54 22.40 1.91
N GLN A 106 -14.85 22.33 1.63
CA GLN A 106 -15.59 23.47 1.11
C GLN A 106 -15.71 24.60 2.14
N LYS A 107 -15.92 24.26 3.41
CA LYS A 107 -15.91 25.22 4.52
C LYS A 107 -14.57 25.94 4.63
N GLU A 108 -13.46 25.19 4.66
CA GLU A 108 -12.11 25.76 4.74
C GLU A 108 -11.78 26.60 3.49
N LYS A 109 -12.26 26.18 2.32
CA LYS A 109 -12.10 26.92 1.06
C LYS A 109 -12.80 28.29 1.12
N GLU A 110 -14.03 28.33 1.64
CA GLU A 110 -14.78 29.57 1.80
C GLU A 110 -14.12 30.51 2.81
N ALA A 111 -13.67 29.98 3.95
CA ALA A 111 -12.93 30.77 4.95
C ALA A 111 -11.61 31.34 4.37
N PHE A 112 -10.81 30.50 3.70
CA PHE A 112 -9.56 30.93 3.07
C PHE A 112 -9.79 32.02 2.01
N LEU A 113 -10.84 31.90 1.20
CA LEU A 113 -11.16 32.90 0.17
C LEU A 113 -11.68 34.21 0.75
N ALA A 114 -12.40 34.17 1.88
CA ALA A 114 -12.85 35.38 2.59
C ALA A 114 -11.65 36.20 3.12
N ASP A 115 -10.62 35.52 3.61
CA ASP A 115 -9.41 36.16 4.16
C ASP A 115 -8.28 36.31 3.13
N TYR A 116 -8.53 36.02 1.85
CA TYR A 116 -7.48 35.88 0.83
C TYR A 116 -6.62 37.15 0.67
N ASP A 117 -7.27 38.30 0.50
CA ASP A 117 -6.56 39.55 0.26
C ASP A 117 -5.72 39.95 1.48
N GLN A 118 -6.27 39.79 2.70
CA GLN A 118 -5.54 40.05 3.94
C GLN A 118 -4.33 39.11 4.06
N ASN A 119 -4.49 37.83 3.76
CA ASN A 119 -3.42 36.84 3.81
C ASN A 119 -2.27 37.16 2.83
N VAL A 120 -2.61 37.63 1.62
CA VAL A 120 -1.63 38.05 0.62
C VAL A 120 -0.91 39.32 1.05
N GLN A 121 -1.62 40.32 1.60
CA GLN A 121 -0.97 41.54 2.10
C GLN A 121 -0.01 41.24 3.25
N ALA A 122 -0.44 40.42 4.23
CA ALA A 122 0.45 40.00 5.32
C ALA A 122 1.69 39.26 4.79
N TRP A 123 1.56 38.48 3.71
CA TRP A 123 2.69 37.81 3.05
C TRP A 123 3.66 38.81 2.40
N ILE A 124 3.13 39.84 1.74
CA ILE A 124 3.91 40.93 1.14
C ILE A 124 4.64 41.74 2.22
N GLU A 125 3.97 42.11 3.31
CA GLU A 125 4.56 42.86 4.43
C GLU A 125 5.70 42.07 5.09
N LYS A 126 5.46 40.79 5.34
CA LYS A 126 6.49 39.87 5.86
C LYS A 126 7.73 39.82 4.96
N HIS A 127 7.54 39.90 3.65
CA HIS A 127 8.59 39.87 2.64
C HIS A 127 8.75 41.23 1.94
N HIS A 128 8.72 42.34 2.68
CA HIS A 128 8.69 43.70 2.14
C HIS A 128 9.78 44.00 1.09
N GLN A 129 10.99 43.46 1.27
CA GLN A 129 12.10 43.60 0.30
C GLN A 129 11.79 43.02 -1.09
N TRP A 130 10.88 42.05 -1.15
CA TRP A 130 10.46 41.33 -2.35
C TRP A 130 8.98 41.61 -2.68
N GLY A 131 8.39 42.65 -2.08
CA GLY A 131 6.96 42.93 -2.16
C GLY A 131 6.47 43.17 -3.59
N GLU A 132 7.22 43.92 -4.39
CA GLU A 132 6.87 44.19 -5.80
C GLU A 132 6.85 42.91 -6.65
N ILE A 133 7.84 42.03 -6.48
CA ILE A 133 7.89 40.72 -7.15
C ILE A 133 6.64 39.89 -6.85
N ILE A 134 6.16 39.93 -5.60
CA ILE A 134 4.95 39.21 -5.19
C ILE A 134 3.71 39.88 -5.79
N ARG A 135 3.60 41.22 -5.69
CA ARG A 135 2.46 42.02 -6.21
C ARG A 135 2.25 41.81 -7.71
N ASN A 136 3.33 41.79 -8.50
CA ASN A 136 3.28 41.60 -9.95
C ASN A 136 2.78 40.21 -10.38
N SER A 137 2.62 39.28 -9.44
CA SER A 137 2.19 37.90 -9.73
C SER A 137 0.96 37.45 -8.98
N LEU A 138 0.27 38.37 -8.31
CA LEU A 138 -1.01 38.09 -7.66
C LEU A 138 -2.06 37.63 -8.66
N VAL A 139 -3.02 36.89 -8.14
CA VAL A 139 -4.16 36.37 -8.89
C VAL A 139 -5.42 36.70 -8.11
N GLY A 140 -6.53 36.94 -8.80
CA GLY A 140 -7.79 37.22 -8.12
C GLY A 140 -8.32 36.02 -7.33
N PRO A 141 -9.18 36.24 -6.32
CA PRO A 141 -9.78 35.16 -5.53
C PRO A 141 -10.59 34.16 -6.39
N ASP A 142 -11.22 34.60 -7.47
CA ASP A 142 -11.95 33.71 -8.39
C ASP A 142 -11.03 32.74 -9.14
N TYR A 143 -9.82 33.18 -9.50
CA TYR A 143 -8.81 32.32 -10.11
C TYR A 143 -8.38 31.21 -9.14
N VAL A 144 -8.24 31.54 -7.86
CA VAL A 144 -7.88 30.58 -6.81
C VAL A 144 -9.03 29.63 -6.54
N ARG A 145 -10.26 30.16 -6.42
CA ARG A 145 -11.50 29.39 -6.24
C ARG A 145 -11.67 28.31 -7.31
N ALA A 146 -11.39 28.63 -8.58
CA ALA A 146 -11.50 27.70 -9.69
C ALA A 146 -10.44 26.58 -9.70
N ARG A 147 -9.31 26.77 -9.00
CA ARG A 147 -8.21 25.78 -8.91
C ARG A 147 -8.28 24.87 -7.70
N MET A 148 -9.25 25.10 -6.83
CA MET A 148 -9.48 24.31 -5.64
C MET A 148 -10.78 23.54 -5.81
N ASP A 149 -10.69 22.23 -6.00
CA ASP A 149 -11.86 21.39 -6.26
C ASP A 149 -11.70 20.03 -5.59
N PHE A 150 -12.83 19.45 -5.17
CA PHE A 150 -12.90 18.15 -4.52
C PHE A 150 -14.12 17.40 -5.05
N ARG A 151 -13.87 16.43 -5.93
CA ARG A 151 -14.90 15.67 -6.63
C ARG A 151 -14.48 14.22 -6.79
N TRP A 152 -15.46 13.34 -6.94
CA TRP A 152 -15.22 11.95 -7.28
C TRP A 152 -16.26 11.46 -8.27
N GLN A 153 -15.93 10.37 -8.94
CA GLN A 153 -16.83 9.58 -9.77
C GLN A 153 -16.88 8.16 -9.20
N LEU A 154 -18.07 7.58 -9.21
CA LEU A 154 -18.31 6.19 -8.84
C LEU A 154 -19.04 5.53 -9.99
N TYR A 155 -18.52 4.42 -10.49
CA TYR A 155 -19.07 3.74 -11.67
C TYR A 155 -18.84 2.23 -11.59
N LYS A 156 -19.75 1.48 -12.21
CA LYS A 156 -19.59 0.04 -12.44
C LYS A 156 -18.83 -0.15 -13.76
N VAL A 157 -17.82 -1.01 -13.73
CA VAL A 157 -16.98 -1.31 -14.89
C VAL A 157 -17.40 -2.66 -15.46
N ALA A 158 -17.54 -2.73 -16.79
CA ALA A 158 -17.90 -3.95 -17.49
C ALA A 158 -16.96 -4.17 -18.67
N PRO A 159 -16.66 -5.43 -19.04
CA PRO A 159 -15.88 -5.74 -20.24
C PRO A 159 -16.53 -5.20 -21.51
N LEU A 160 -15.69 -4.80 -22.47
CA LEU A 160 -16.14 -4.45 -23.82
C LEU A 160 -16.35 -5.75 -24.62
N GLU A 161 -17.58 -6.26 -24.65
CA GLU A 161 -17.86 -7.56 -25.28
C GLU A 161 -18.01 -7.48 -26.81
N GLN A 162 -18.50 -6.35 -27.33
CA GLN A 162 -18.83 -6.19 -28.75
C GLN A 162 -18.44 -4.80 -29.24
N HIS A 163 -17.79 -4.76 -30.40
CA HIS A 163 -17.44 -3.54 -31.10
C HIS A 163 -17.32 -3.81 -32.60
N THR A 164 -17.50 -2.79 -33.44
CA THR A 164 -17.36 -2.93 -34.90
C THR A 164 -15.94 -3.29 -35.33
N ASP A 165 -14.95 -2.86 -34.55
CA ASP A 165 -13.55 -3.26 -34.68
C ASP A 165 -13.25 -4.34 -33.63
N ASN A 166 -12.97 -5.54 -34.11
CA ASN A 166 -12.68 -6.71 -33.26
C ASN A 166 -11.36 -6.54 -32.47
N THR A 167 -10.43 -5.72 -32.99
CA THR A 167 -9.17 -5.40 -32.31
C THR A 167 -9.42 -4.65 -31.01
N ALA A 168 -10.41 -3.75 -30.99
CA ALA A 168 -10.77 -2.98 -29.81
C ALA A 168 -11.31 -3.85 -28.67
N VAL A 169 -11.98 -4.97 -29.00
CA VAL A 169 -12.43 -5.97 -28.01
C VAL A 169 -11.26 -6.78 -27.47
N LEU A 170 -10.39 -7.26 -28.36
CA LEU A 170 -9.23 -8.09 -27.98
C LEU A 170 -8.21 -7.32 -27.14
N GLU A 171 -7.97 -6.05 -27.46
CA GLU A 171 -6.97 -5.19 -26.81
C GLU A 171 -7.59 -4.25 -25.77
N ALA A 172 -8.78 -4.58 -25.22
CA ALA A 172 -9.49 -3.71 -24.27
C ALA A 172 -8.78 -3.57 -22.91
N GLY A 173 -7.82 -4.46 -22.58
CA GLY A 173 -6.95 -4.39 -21.40
C GLY A 173 -7.61 -4.62 -20.04
N LEU A 174 -8.95 -4.52 -19.92
CA LEU A 174 -9.64 -4.66 -18.63
C LEU A 174 -9.42 -6.03 -17.98
N ALA A 175 -9.34 -7.10 -18.77
CA ALA A 175 -9.13 -8.44 -18.24
C ALA A 175 -7.76 -8.55 -17.53
N GLU A 176 -6.71 -7.94 -18.08
CA GLU A 176 -5.38 -7.93 -17.48
C GLU A 176 -5.36 -7.13 -16.18
N GLU A 177 -5.99 -5.95 -16.18
CA GLU A 177 -6.16 -5.12 -14.98
C GLU A 177 -6.89 -5.87 -13.86
N VAL A 178 -7.95 -6.61 -14.20
CA VAL A 178 -8.70 -7.40 -13.21
C VAL A 178 -7.87 -8.59 -12.73
N GLN A 179 -7.21 -9.33 -13.62
CA GLN A 179 -6.37 -10.47 -13.24
C GLN A 179 -5.25 -10.07 -12.28
N GLY A 180 -4.66 -8.88 -12.45
CA GLY A 180 -3.62 -8.33 -11.58
C GLY A 180 -4.10 -7.76 -10.24
N LEU A 181 -5.42 -7.70 -10.01
CA LEU A 181 -5.97 -7.04 -8.83
C LEU A 181 -5.61 -7.74 -7.52
N GLY A 182 -5.62 -9.08 -7.50
CA GLY A 182 -5.18 -9.87 -6.35
C GLY A 182 -3.72 -9.61 -5.99
N GLY A 183 -2.82 -9.59 -6.97
CA GLY A 183 -1.42 -9.23 -6.77
C GLY A 183 -1.25 -7.81 -6.21
N THR A 184 -2.00 -6.85 -6.78
CA THR A 184 -2.00 -5.46 -6.31
C THR A 184 -2.45 -5.36 -4.84
N LEU A 185 -3.49 -6.10 -4.45
CA LEU A 185 -3.96 -6.15 -3.06
C LEU A 185 -2.86 -6.65 -2.11
N PHE A 186 -2.19 -7.77 -2.45
CA PHE A 186 -1.11 -8.30 -1.62
C PHE A 186 0.10 -7.38 -1.54
N ASP A 187 0.48 -6.73 -2.64
CA ASP A 187 1.57 -5.74 -2.65
C ASP A 187 1.26 -4.51 -1.77
N GLU A 188 0.02 -4.05 -1.78
CA GLU A 188 -0.43 -2.98 -0.88
C GLU A 188 -0.41 -3.42 0.59
N VAL A 189 -0.82 -4.66 0.85
CA VAL A 189 -0.77 -5.27 2.20
C VAL A 189 0.67 -5.37 2.69
N ALA A 190 1.58 -5.83 1.83
CA ALA A 190 3.01 -5.92 2.14
C ALA A 190 3.62 -4.55 2.45
N LYS A 191 3.32 -3.53 1.63
CA LYS A 191 3.76 -2.14 1.89
C LYS A 191 3.21 -1.61 3.22
N SER A 192 1.93 -1.86 3.50
CA SER A 192 1.30 -1.47 4.76
C SER A 192 1.95 -2.17 5.96
N ALA A 193 2.20 -3.47 5.85
CA ALA A 193 2.87 -4.27 6.88
C ALA A 193 4.31 -3.80 7.13
N ASP A 194 5.05 -3.41 6.09
CA ASP A 194 6.38 -2.84 6.23
C ASP A 194 6.39 -1.49 6.95
N ASP A 195 5.41 -0.63 6.65
CA ASP A 195 5.22 0.62 7.40
C ASP A 195 4.80 0.39 8.85
N ILE A 196 3.96 -0.62 9.11
CA ILE A 196 3.56 -1.03 10.46
C ILE A 196 4.78 -1.53 11.23
N TRP A 197 5.60 -2.38 10.61
CA TRP A 197 6.84 -2.89 11.20
C TRP A 197 7.74 -1.74 11.67
N ARG A 198 8.08 -0.82 10.76
CA ARG A 198 8.95 0.32 11.04
C ARG A 198 8.44 1.20 12.18
N ARG A 199 7.13 1.49 12.19
CA ARG A 199 6.54 2.45 13.14
C ARG A 199 6.23 1.84 14.50
N VAL A 200 5.88 0.57 14.55
CA VAL A 200 5.24 -0.04 15.73
C VAL A 200 6.11 -1.12 16.38
N TYR A 201 6.80 -1.95 15.60
CA TYR A 201 7.40 -3.20 16.10
C TYR A 201 8.93 -3.22 16.06
N HIS A 202 9.55 -2.47 15.14
CA HIS A 202 11.00 -2.47 14.96
C HIS A 202 11.73 -2.04 16.25
N GLY A 203 12.61 -2.92 16.75
CA GLY A 203 13.43 -2.68 17.94
C GLY A 203 12.64 -2.59 19.26
N LYS A 204 11.38 -3.02 19.29
CA LYS A 204 10.55 -3.01 20.51
C LYS A 204 10.63 -4.33 21.24
N THR A 205 10.75 -4.26 22.56
CA THR A 205 10.70 -5.40 23.49
C THR A 205 9.36 -5.47 24.24
N GLU A 206 8.59 -4.39 24.21
CA GLU A 206 7.22 -4.31 24.71
C GLU A 206 6.39 -3.36 23.84
N VAL A 207 5.10 -3.64 23.70
CA VAL A 207 4.14 -2.75 23.04
C VAL A 207 2.82 -2.68 23.80
N THR A 208 2.11 -1.56 23.69
CA THR A 208 0.75 -1.45 24.22
C THR A 208 -0.27 -2.05 23.24
N HIS A 209 -1.50 -2.30 23.70
CA HIS A 209 -2.60 -2.74 22.82
C HIS A 209 -2.91 -1.82 21.64
N LYS A 210 -2.42 -0.56 21.64
CA LYS A 210 -2.53 0.32 20.47
C LYS A 210 -1.77 -0.22 19.25
N ALA A 211 -0.75 -1.05 19.46
CA ALA A 211 0.00 -1.71 18.39
C ALA A 211 -0.88 -2.68 17.56
N LEU A 212 -1.99 -3.16 18.11
CA LEU A 212 -2.94 -4.02 17.38
C LEU A 212 -3.83 -3.24 16.40
N SER A 213 -3.96 -1.92 16.56
CA SER A 213 -4.89 -1.12 15.77
C SER A 213 -4.56 -1.13 14.26
N PRO A 214 -3.29 -0.96 13.83
CA PRO A 214 -2.93 -1.07 12.42
C PRO A 214 -3.20 -2.47 11.84
N LEU A 215 -2.95 -3.53 12.61
CA LEU A 215 -3.25 -4.91 12.20
C LEU A 215 -4.75 -5.15 12.03
N ARG A 216 -5.59 -4.61 12.93
CA ARG A 216 -7.05 -4.67 12.80
C ARG A 216 -7.55 -3.91 11.56
N THR A 217 -6.90 -2.78 11.23
CA THR A 217 -7.21 -2.02 10.02
C THR A 217 -6.90 -2.83 8.77
N LEU A 218 -5.72 -3.48 8.74
CA LEU A 218 -5.30 -4.34 7.64
C LEU A 218 -6.20 -5.57 7.49
N HIS A 219 -6.57 -6.20 8.61
CA HIS A 219 -7.56 -7.27 8.64
C HIS A 219 -8.89 -6.83 8.04
N ALA A 220 -9.45 -5.69 8.48
CA ALA A 220 -10.72 -5.18 7.97
C ALA A 220 -10.71 -4.88 6.45
N LYS A 221 -9.55 -4.43 5.93
CA LYS A 221 -9.32 -4.28 4.49
C LYS A 221 -9.39 -5.63 3.77
N LEU A 222 -8.61 -6.61 4.22
CA LEU A 222 -8.58 -7.96 3.65
C LEU A 222 -9.95 -8.64 3.71
N THR A 223 -10.66 -8.56 4.83
CA THR A 223 -12.03 -9.09 4.96
C THR A 223 -12.96 -8.47 3.90
N GLY A 224 -12.90 -7.15 3.73
CA GLY A 224 -13.75 -6.43 2.78
C GLY A 224 -13.44 -6.74 1.31
N LEU A 225 -12.22 -7.18 1.01
CA LEU A 225 -11.74 -7.50 -0.34
C LEU A 225 -11.51 -9.00 -0.54
N SER A 226 -12.03 -9.84 0.35
CA SER A 226 -11.85 -11.30 0.30
C SER A 226 -12.38 -11.96 -0.97
N PHE A 227 -13.31 -11.30 -1.66
CA PHE A 227 -13.84 -11.75 -2.95
C PHE A 227 -12.91 -11.48 -4.14
N VAL A 228 -11.88 -10.63 -3.97
CA VAL A 228 -10.96 -10.25 -5.06
C VAL A 228 -10.08 -11.43 -5.47
N GLU A 229 -9.62 -12.23 -4.51
CA GLU A 229 -8.70 -13.33 -4.76
C GLU A 229 -8.89 -14.44 -3.68
N PRO A 230 -8.96 -15.73 -4.05
CA PRO A 230 -9.27 -16.83 -3.14
C PRO A 230 -8.41 -16.97 -1.88
N HIS A 231 -7.11 -16.63 -1.92
CA HIS A 231 -6.19 -16.77 -0.79
C HIS A 231 -6.34 -15.64 0.24
N VAL A 232 -7.06 -14.56 -0.08
CA VAL A 232 -7.28 -13.43 0.84
C VAL A 232 -8.07 -13.84 2.08
N ALA A 233 -9.07 -14.73 1.93
CA ALA A 233 -9.86 -15.22 3.07
C ALA A 233 -9.01 -16.03 4.08
N PRO A 234 -8.23 -17.04 3.66
CA PRO A 234 -7.29 -17.72 4.55
C PRO A 234 -6.29 -16.78 5.26
N VAL A 235 -5.78 -15.77 4.55
CA VAL A 235 -4.90 -14.75 5.16
C VAL A 235 -5.63 -13.96 6.25
N THR A 236 -6.88 -13.59 5.99
CA THR A 236 -7.74 -12.90 6.96
C THR A 236 -7.88 -13.75 8.23
N ASP A 237 -8.09 -15.05 8.08
CA ASP A 237 -8.21 -15.98 9.21
C ASP A 237 -6.92 -16.10 10.03
N ILE A 238 -5.75 -16.13 9.38
CA ILE A 238 -4.44 -16.13 10.06
C ILE A 238 -4.28 -14.86 10.91
N VAL A 239 -4.56 -13.69 10.33
CA VAL A 239 -4.47 -12.41 11.05
C VAL A 239 -5.46 -12.37 12.21
N GLN A 240 -6.70 -12.82 12.00
CA GLN A 240 -7.72 -12.87 13.04
C GLN A 240 -7.34 -13.80 14.19
N ALA A 241 -6.84 -15.00 13.88
CA ALA A 241 -6.37 -15.95 14.88
C ALA A 241 -5.24 -15.37 15.74
N ALA A 242 -4.30 -14.64 15.13
CA ALA A 242 -3.22 -13.98 15.85
C ALA A 242 -3.75 -12.88 16.78
N LEU A 243 -4.69 -12.06 16.30
CA LEU A 243 -5.32 -11.00 17.09
C LEU A 243 -6.09 -11.54 18.29
N LEU A 244 -6.75 -12.71 18.15
CA LEU A 244 -7.51 -13.37 19.21
C LEU A 244 -6.62 -14.01 20.28
N ARG A 245 -5.39 -14.41 19.94
CA ARG A 245 -4.40 -14.96 20.88
C ARG A 245 -3.82 -13.91 21.84
N MET A 246 -3.96 -12.62 21.53
CA MET A 246 -3.38 -11.56 22.33
C MET A 246 -4.01 -11.47 23.73
N PRO A 247 -3.21 -11.17 24.78
CA PRO A 247 -3.72 -11.03 26.13
C PRO A 247 -4.78 -9.94 26.19
N LYS A 248 -5.81 -10.06 27.05
CA LYS A 248 -6.90 -9.07 27.10
C LYS A 248 -6.52 -7.76 27.79
N LYS A 249 -5.43 -7.78 28.58
CA LYS A 249 -4.96 -6.66 29.42
C LYS A 249 -3.44 -6.72 29.54
N GLY A 250 -2.85 -5.56 29.82
CA GLY A 250 -1.40 -5.41 30.03
C GLY A 250 -0.66 -4.99 28.76
N ASN A 251 0.67 -4.88 28.88
CA ASN A 251 1.53 -4.72 27.73
C ASN A 251 1.73 -6.09 27.05
N ILE A 252 1.93 -6.08 25.74
CA ILE A 252 2.23 -7.26 24.95
C ILE A 252 3.76 -7.39 24.90
N THR A 253 4.28 -8.51 25.42
CA THR A 253 5.71 -8.80 25.58
C THR A 253 6.01 -10.26 25.27
N GLY A 254 7.29 -10.63 25.23
CA GLY A 254 7.72 -12.03 25.11
C GLY A 254 7.15 -12.73 23.87
N THR A 255 6.63 -13.95 24.06
CA THR A 255 6.10 -14.78 22.96
C THR A 255 4.97 -14.13 22.20
N ASP A 256 4.08 -13.38 22.86
CA ASP A 256 2.96 -12.70 22.20
C ASP A 256 3.48 -11.59 21.26
N LEU A 257 4.51 -10.86 21.70
CA LEU A 257 5.16 -9.85 20.86
C LEU A 257 5.91 -10.49 19.68
N LEU A 258 6.63 -11.59 19.92
CA LEU A 258 7.31 -12.35 18.86
C LEU A 258 6.32 -12.87 17.82
N LEU A 259 5.15 -13.35 18.24
CA LEU A 259 4.08 -13.78 17.33
C LEU A 259 3.62 -12.65 16.43
N LEU A 260 3.34 -11.46 17.00
CA LEU A 260 2.93 -10.30 16.22
C LEU A 260 4.04 -9.83 15.27
N GLN A 261 5.29 -9.87 15.72
CA GLN A 261 6.45 -9.53 14.89
C GLN A 261 6.59 -10.51 13.72
N GLY A 262 6.48 -11.82 13.98
CA GLY A 262 6.48 -12.88 12.97
C GLY A 262 5.33 -12.72 11.97
N LEU A 263 4.11 -12.43 12.45
CA LEU A 263 2.96 -12.16 11.59
C LEU A 263 3.20 -10.97 10.67
N VAL A 264 3.70 -9.85 11.20
CA VAL A 264 4.00 -8.68 10.37
C VAL A 264 5.10 -8.98 9.35
N CYS A 265 6.12 -9.76 9.72
CA CYS A 265 7.14 -10.23 8.78
C CYS A 265 6.56 -11.12 7.68
N LEU A 266 5.64 -12.03 8.02
CA LEU A 266 4.92 -12.85 7.03
C LEU A 266 4.07 -11.98 6.09
N LEU A 267 3.34 -10.99 6.62
CA LEU A 267 2.51 -10.07 5.83
C LEU A 267 3.32 -9.18 4.88
N LYS A 268 4.61 -8.94 5.17
CA LYS A 268 5.53 -8.18 4.31
C LYS A 268 5.99 -8.98 3.08
N ASP A 269 5.91 -10.30 3.14
CA ASP A 269 6.32 -11.18 2.05
C ASP A 269 5.08 -11.78 1.39
N SER A 270 4.61 -11.13 0.32
CA SER A 270 3.43 -11.56 -0.43
C SER A 270 3.53 -13.02 -0.89
N ALA A 271 4.72 -13.51 -1.26
CA ALA A 271 4.90 -14.88 -1.74
C ALA A 271 4.80 -15.90 -0.60
N ALA A 272 5.48 -15.64 0.52
CA ALA A 272 5.39 -16.49 1.70
C ALA A 272 3.96 -16.50 2.26
N LEU A 273 3.29 -15.34 2.28
CA LEU A 273 1.93 -15.18 2.75
C LEU A 273 0.94 -16.06 1.97
N VAL A 274 1.03 -16.05 0.63
CA VAL A 274 0.19 -16.91 -0.23
C VAL A 274 0.52 -18.38 -0.03
N GLY A 275 1.80 -18.74 0.13
CA GLY A 275 2.19 -20.12 0.44
C GLY A 275 1.61 -20.62 1.77
N HIS A 276 1.56 -19.77 2.80
CA HIS A 276 0.91 -20.10 4.07
C HIS A 276 -0.62 -20.12 3.98
N ALA A 277 -1.21 -19.23 3.18
CA ALA A 277 -2.64 -19.25 2.88
C ALA A 277 -3.07 -20.56 2.20
N GLN A 278 -2.26 -21.05 1.25
CA GLN A 278 -2.49 -22.33 0.57
C GLN A 278 -2.51 -23.52 1.55
N LYS A 279 -1.59 -23.54 2.54
CA LYS A 279 -1.62 -24.57 3.59
C LYS A 279 -2.93 -24.55 4.40
N VAL A 280 -3.48 -23.36 4.66
CA VAL A 280 -4.78 -23.25 5.32
C VAL A 280 -5.92 -23.82 4.48
N VAL A 281 -5.88 -23.59 3.17
CA VAL A 281 -6.83 -24.21 2.22
C VAL A 281 -6.68 -25.73 2.18
N GLU A 282 -5.46 -26.25 2.29
CA GLU A 282 -5.14 -27.69 2.33
C GLU A 282 -5.52 -28.39 3.65
N GLY A 283 -6.07 -27.65 4.63
CA GLY A 283 -6.60 -28.19 5.88
C GLY A 283 -5.74 -27.92 7.11
N TYR A 284 -4.58 -27.28 6.97
CA TYR A 284 -3.76 -26.86 8.11
C TYR A 284 -4.36 -25.59 8.73
N GLY A 285 -5.14 -25.72 9.81
CA GLY A 285 -5.84 -24.58 10.40
C GLY A 285 -4.94 -23.36 10.71
N PRO A 286 -5.48 -22.13 10.77
CA PRO A 286 -4.69 -20.89 10.97
C PRO A 286 -3.77 -20.91 12.20
N ALA A 287 -4.19 -21.63 13.25
CA ALA A 287 -3.39 -21.86 14.45
C ALA A 287 -2.04 -22.53 14.17
N PHE A 288 -2.02 -23.53 13.28
CA PHE A 288 -0.81 -24.25 12.89
C PHE A 288 0.22 -23.32 12.24
N VAL A 289 -0.24 -22.44 11.35
CA VAL A 289 0.63 -21.43 10.72
C VAL A 289 1.26 -20.51 11.77
N LEU A 290 0.48 -20.07 12.75
CA LEU A 290 0.97 -19.20 13.83
C LEU A 290 1.94 -19.91 14.76
N ASP A 291 1.71 -21.19 15.04
CA ASP A 291 2.62 -22.00 15.87
C ASP A 291 3.94 -22.26 15.12
N ALA A 292 3.89 -22.50 13.80
CA ALA A 292 5.07 -22.62 12.96
C ALA A 292 5.92 -21.33 12.93
N LEU A 293 5.30 -20.15 12.99
CA LEU A 293 6.04 -18.87 13.11
C LEU A 293 6.83 -18.76 14.42
N LEU A 294 6.38 -19.41 15.49
CA LEU A 294 7.04 -19.39 16.80
C LEU A 294 8.09 -20.50 16.94
N ALA A 295 7.92 -21.62 16.22
CA ALA A 295 8.78 -22.79 16.33
C ALA A 295 10.16 -22.64 15.67
N GLY A 296 10.36 -21.62 14.81
CA GLY A 296 11.57 -21.48 14.01
C GLY A 296 11.68 -22.56 12.91
N PRO A 297 12.66 -22.44 11.98
CA PRO A 297 12.72 -23.29 10.78
C PRO A 297 12.95 -24.80 11.02
N ASP A 298 13.13 -25.29 12.25
CA ASP A 298 13.53 -26.67 12.54
C ASP A 298 12.45 -27.59 13.12
N VAL A 299 11.18 -27.17 13.21
CA VAL A 299 10.12 -28.03 13.76
C VAL A 299 8.85 -27.98 12.92
N ILE A 300 8.88 -28.59 11.73
CA ILE A 300 7.65 -29.08 11.08
C ILE A 300 7.61 -30.59 11.35
N HIS A 301 6.91 -30.98 12.41
CA HIS A 301 6.47 -32.36 12.55
C HIS A 301 5.18 -32.50 11.75
N GLU A 302 5.23 -33.23 10.64
CA GLU A 302 4.02 -33.65 9.93
C GLU A 302 3.13 -34.46 10.91
N PRO A 303 1.81 -34.21 10.97
CA PRO A 303 0.95 -34.99 11.84
C PRO A 303 0.81 -36.40 11.27
N ASP A 304 1.29 -37.36 12.06
CA ASP A 304 1.36 -38.79 11.78
C ASP A 304 -0.01 -39.35 11.34
N GLY A 305 -0.03 -39.98 10.17
CA GLY A 305 -1.19 -40.66 9.61
C GLY A 305 -1.37 -42.06 10.20
N LEU A 306 -2.57 -42.32 10.74
CA LEU A 306 -3.05 -43.62 11.21
C LEU A 306 -2.82 -44.77 10.21
N ALA A 307 -2.05 -45.80 10.59
CA ALA A 307 -2.38 -47.22 10.32
C ALA A 307 -1.46 -48.23 11.03
N GLY A 308 -2.06 -49.08 11.87
CA GLY A 308 -1.82 -50.53 11.84
C GLY A 308 -0.60 -51.11 12.58
N GLN A 309 -0.83 -51.57 13.81
CA GLN A 309 -0.05 -52.63 14.45
C GLN A 309 0.06 -53.87 13.55
N MET A 310 1.27 -54.44 13.43
CA MET A 310 1.47 -55.89 13.46
C MET A 310 2.89 -56.20 13.99
N ASP A 311 2.89 -56.87 15.13
CA ASP A 311 4.03 -57.50 15.79
C ASP A 311 4.53 -58.69 14.96
N ASN A 312 5.85 -58.81 14.75
CA ASN A 312 6.49 -60.11 14.70
C ASN A 312 7.99 -60.03 15.01
N THR A 313 8.43 -61.02 15.77
CA THR A 313 9.69 -61.09 16.50
C THR A 313 10.79 -61.84 15.75
N MET A 314 12.03 -61.62 16.23
CA MET A 314 13.26 -62.44 16.15
C MET A 314 14.25 -62.25 14.98
N GLY A 315 15.42 -61.70 15.34
CA GLY A 315 16.68 -62.46 15.29
C GLY A 315 17.80 -61.90 14.40
N GLY A 316 18.95 -61.58 14.99
CA GLY A 316 20.26 -61.62 14.32
C GLY A 316 21.15 -60.39 14.48
N ASN A 317 22.17 -60.48 15.35
CA ASN A 317 23.37 -59.62 15.36
C ASN A 317 24.22 -59.85 14.10
N MET A 318 24.79 -58.78 13.53
CA MET A 318 26.24 -58.52 13.39
C MET A 318 26.48 -57.44 12.33
N ASP A 319 27.25 -56.44 12.73
CA ASP A 319 28.22 -55.64 11.98
C ASP A 319 28.09 -55.62 10.44
N ASP A 320 27.76 -54.45 9.88
CA ASP A 320 28.40 -53.97 8.65
C ASP A 320 28.14 -52.45 8.48
N GLU A 321 29.22 -51.68 8.57
CA GLU A 321 29.33 -50.27 8.18
C GLU A 321 29.15 -50.13 6.65
N PRO A 322 28.33 -49.20 6.14
CA PRO A 322 28.33 -48.89 4.72
C PRO A 322 29.47 -47.92 4.37
N ILE A 323 30.41 -48.43 3.58
CA ILE A 323 31.52 -47.72 2.94
C ILE A 323 31.00 -46.59 2.04
N LEU A 324 31.42 -45.35 2.31
CA LEU A 324 31.24 -44.19 1.44
C LEU A 324 32.35 -44.15 0.36
N PRO A 325 32.04 -43.91 -0.92
CA PRO A 325 33.07 -43.60 -1.91
C PRO A 325 33.52 -42.13 -1.81
N GLU A 326 34.85 -41.96 -1.77
CA GLU A 326 35.56 -40.67 -1.77
C GLU A 326 35.30 -39.87 -3.07
N ILE A 327 35.00 -38.57 -2.93
CA ILE A 327 35.04 -37.59 -4.03
C ILE A 327 36.31 -36.75 -3.85
N PRO A 328 37.17 -36.63 -4.87
CA PRO A 328 38.45 -35.94 -4.73
C PRO A 328 38.28 -34.42 -4.62
N VAL A 329 39.06 -33.84 -3.71
CA VAL A 329 39.27 -32.40 -3.56
C VAL A 329 40.07 -31.90 -4.76
N ALA A 330 39.49 -31.01 -5.58
CA ALA A 330 40.23 -30.24 -6.57
C ALA A 330 40.40 -28.81 -6.06
N ASP A 331 41.66 -28.44 -5.89
CA ASP A 331 42.13 -27.14 -5.44
C ASP A 331 42.17 -26.15 -6.62
N SER A 332 41.50 -25.01 -6.41
CA SER A 332 41.85 -23.65 -6.85
C SER A 332 41.99 -23.25 -8.34
N ALA A 333 41.28 -22.14 -8.61
CA ALA A 333 41.63 -20.97 -9.46
C ALA A 333 41.30 -20.99 -10.96
N LEU A 334 40.11 -20.47 -11.31
CA LEU A 334 39.88 -19.72 -12.56
C LEU A 334 38.94 -18.51 -12.34
N PRO A 335 39.11 -17.42 -13.13
CA PRO A 335 38.83 -16.05 -12.71
C PRO A 335 37.37 -15.60 -12.89
N HIS A 336 36.94 -14.66 -12.04
CA HIS A 336 35.62 -14.01 -12.12
C HIS A 336 35.40 -13.29 -13.46
N PRO A 337 34.21 -13.41 -14.08
CA PRO A 337 33.83 -12.54 -15.17
C PRO A 337 33.50 -11.14 -14.65
N ALA A 338 34.32 -10.16 -15.04
CA ALA A 338 34.06 -8.74 -14.84
C ALA A 338 32.86 -8.28 -15.69
N ILE A 339 31.86 -7.68 -15.05
CA ILE A 339 30.73 -7.04 -15.73
C ILE A 339 31.16 -5.63 -16.16
N PRO A 340 31.08 -5.25 -17.44
CA PRO A 340 31.41 -3.90 -17.89
C PRO A 340 30.37 -2.89 -17.40
N SER A 341 30.82 -1.79 -16.79
CA SER A 341 29.97 -0.65 -16.46
C SER A 341 29.57 0.12 -17.72
N LEU A 342 28.31 0.03 -18.10
CA LEU A 342 27.72 0.93 -19.09
C LEU A 342 27.38 2.25 -18.40
N GLY A 343 28.22 3.25 -18.66
CA GLY A 343 28.19 4.56 -18.04
C GLY A 343 26.88 5.31 -18.19
N LEU A 344 26.21 5.50 -17.05
CA LEU A 344 25.22 6.54 -16.83
C LEU A 344 25.74 7.42 -15.69
N TRP A 345 26.37 8.52 -16.07
CA TRP A 345 26.42 9.76 -15.30
C TRP A 345 25.76 10.84 -16.14
#